data_AF-A0A2T4Z6Y6-F1
#
_entry.id   AF-A0A2T4Z6Y6-F1
#
_cell.length_a   1.000
_cell.length_b   1.000
_cell.length_c   1.000
_cell.angle_alpha   90.00
_cell.angle_beta   90.00
_cell.angle_gamma   90.00
#
_symmetry.space_group_name_H-M   'P 1'
#
loop_
_entity.id
_entity.type
_entity.pdbx_description
1 polymer ?
#
loop_
_entity_poly.entity_id
_entity_poly.type
_entity_poly.pdbx_seq_one_letter_code
_entity_poly.pdbx_strand_id
1 'polypeptide(L)' 'MRVEINLTRDEYDAAVACIERRYRECRRKLMEGDRLGRSIKRYRDESLLLERVLEELLYAQPKNDPMIP' A
#
# COMPACT_ATOMS: atom_id res chain seq x y z
N MET A 1 -1.69 0.13 13.36
CA MET A 1 -2.55 1.35 13.27
C MET A 1 -3.81 0.84 12.65
N ARG A 2 -4.96 0.84 13.34
CA ARG A 2 -6.14 0.17 12.80
C ARG A 2 -6.77 1.04 11.71
N VAL A 3 -6.75 0.57 10.47
CA VAL A 3 -7.37 1.25 9.32
C VAL A 3 -8.79 0.69 9.15
N GLU A 4 -9.80 1.50 9.47
CA GLU A 4 -11.21 1.15 9.25
C GLU A 4 -11.72 1.86 8.00
N ILE A 5 -12.17 1.08 7.01
CA ILE A 5 -12.67 1.57 5.73
C ILE A 5 -14.07 1.00 5.52
N ASN A 6 -15.08 1.86 5.59
CA ASN A 6 -16.47 1.52 5.29
C ASN A 6 -16.71 1.71 3.79
N LEU A 7 -16.31 0.74 2.98
CA LEU A 7 -16.49 0.74 1.52
C LEU A 7 -17.16 -0.56 1.06
N THR A 8 -17.82 -0.50 -0.10
CA THR A 8 -18.20 -1.71 -0.83
C THR A 8 -16.95 -2.48 -1.28
N ARG A 9 -17.11 -3.75 -1.67
CA ARG A 9 -15.97 -4.58 -2.12
C ARG A 9 -15.25 -3.96 -3.33
N ASP A 10 -16.00 -3.45 -4.30
CA ASP A 10 -15.42 -2.83 -5.50
C ASP A 10 -14.66 -1.54 -5.16
N GLU A 11 -15.20 -0.72 -4.26
CA GLU A 11 -14.53 0.49 -3.78
C GLU A 11 -13.29 0.14 -2.95
N TYR A 12 -13.34 -0.93 -2.17
CA TYR A 12 -12.20 -1.44 -1.41
C TYR A 12 -11.09 -1.91 -2.35
N ASP A 13 -11.40 -2.73 -3.35
CA ASP A 13 -10.44 -3.24 -4.32
C ASP A 13 -9.80 -2.10 -5.12
N ALA A 14 -10.61 -1.11 -5.52
CA ALA A 14 -10.12 0.11 -6.17
C ALA A 14 -9.20 0.94 -5.26
N ALA A 15 -9.53 1.07 -3.97
CA ALA A 15 -8.71 1.77 -3.00
C ALA A 15 -7.36 1.07 -2.80
N VAL A 16 -7.36 -0.26 -2.62
CA VAL A 16 -6.13 -1.07 -2.52
C VAL A 16 -5.27 -0.90 -3.76
N ALA A 17 -5.85 -1.02 -4.96
CA ALA A 17 -5.10 -0.85 -6.22
C ALA A 17 -4.47 0.55 -6.34
N CYS A 18 -5.15 1.60 -5.88
CA CYS A 18 -4.62 2.96 -5.87
C CYS A 18 -3.44 3.11 -4.90
N ILE A 19 -3.57 2.56 -3.70
CA ILE A 19 -2.52 2.59 -2.67
C ILE A 19 -1.28 1.80 -3.14
N GLU A 20 -1.47 0.60 -3.71
CA GLU A 20 -0.39 -0.20 -4.28
C GLU A 20 0.35 0.55 -5.40
N ARG A 21 -0.40 1.17 -6.30
CA ARG A 21 0.19 1.97 -7.40
C ARG A 21 1.05 3.10 -6.84
N ARG A 22 0.57 3.80 -5.81
CA ARG A 22 1.32 4.88 -5.18
C ARG A 22 2.57 4.38 -4.45
N TYR A 23 2.47 3.25 -3.74
CA TYR A 23 3.62 2.62 -3.09
C TYR A 23 4.71 2.27 -4.11
N ARG A 24 4.35 1.64 -5.23
CA ARG A 24 5.29 1.33 -6.33
C ARG A 24 5.94 2.57 -6.91
N GLU A 25 5.18 3.66 -7.06
CA GLU A 25 5.72 4.94 -7.52
C GLU A 25 6.77 5.51 -6.55
N CYS A 26 6.48 5.54 -5.24
CA CYS A 26 7.43 5.98 -4.21
C CYS A 26 8.69 5.10 -4.21
N ARG A 27 8.55 3.77 -4.31
CA ARG A 27 9.69 2.84 -4.41
C ARG A 27 10.59 3.13 -5.61
N ARG A 28 9.99 3.41 -6.78
CA ARG A 28 10.75 3.81 -7.97
C ARG A 28 11.48 5.15 -7.74
N LYS A 29 10.81 6.14 -7.16
CA LYS A 29 11.40 7.46 -6.85
C LYS A 29 12.54 7.36 -5.83
N LEU A 30 12.45 6.44 -4.89
CA LEU A 30 13.52 6.12 -3.94
C LEU A 30 14.76 5.61 -4.67
N MET A 31 14.61 4.63 -5.56
CA MET A 31 15.75 4.10 -6.34
C MET A 31 16.34 5.15 -7.29
N GLU A 32 15.51 5.95 -7.95
CA GLU A 32 15.96 7.05 -8.80
C GLU A 32 16.72 8.11 -8.00
N GLY A 33 16.20 8.51 -6.84
CA GLY A 33 16.78 9.55 -6.01
C GLY A 33 18.07 9.11 -5.32
N ASP A 34 18.15 7.85 -4.90
CA ASP A 34 19.38 7.24 -4.36
C ASP A 34 20.51 7.24 -5.40
N ARG A 35 20.18 6.85 -6.65
CA ARG A 35 21.13 6.90 -7.78
C ARG A 35 21.60 8.31 -8.13
N LEU A 36 20.76 9.32 -7.93
CA LEU A 36 21.03 10.71 -8.32
C LEU A 36 21.50 11.59 -7.15
N GLY A 37 21.66 11.04 -5.94
CA GLY A 37 22.02 11.81 -4.74
C GLY A 37 20.98 12.88 -4.35
N ARG A 38 19.71 12.70 -4.74
CA ARG A 38 18.63 13.65 -4.44
C ARG A 38 17.98 13.33 -3.10
N SER A 39 17.42 14.33 -2.44
CA SER A 39 16.67 14.09 -1.21
C SER A 39 15.47 13.19 -1.47
N ILE A 40 15.48 12.01 -0.84
CA ILE A 40 14.43 10.99 -0.94
C ILE A 40 13.59 10.87 0.34
N LYS A 41 13.84 11.72 1.34
CA LYS A 41 13.20 11.62 2.67
C LYS A 41 11.67 11.53 2.58
N ARG A 42 11.04 12.43 1.80
CA ARG A 42 9.59 12.44 1.61
C ARG A 42 9.06 11.13 1.03
N TYR A 43 9.71 10.58 -0.01
CA TYR A 43 9.29 9.33 -0.63
C TYR A 43 9.52 8.13 0.30
N ARG A 44 10.54 8.21 1.16
CA ARG A 44 10.84 7.17 2.16
C ARG A 44 9.74 7.14 3.22
N ASP A 45 9.45 8.28 3.82
CA ASP A 45 8.42 8.43 4.86
C ASP A 45 7.05 8.00 4.32
N GLU A 46 6.70 8.44 3.10
CA GLU A 46 5.46 8.06 2.42
C GLU A 46 5.42 6.56 2.10
N SER A 47 6.51 5.96 1.63
CA SER A 47 6.56 4.52 1.33
C SER A 47 6.36 3.65 2.57
N LEU A 48 6.91 4.04 3.72
CA LEU A 48 6.77 3.31 4.99
C LEU A 48 5.31 3.37 5.49
N LEU A 49 4.66 4.52 5.34
CA LEU A 49 3.24 4.65 5.69
C LEU A 49 2.37 3.77 4.78
N LEU A 50 2.59 3.83 3.46
CA LEU A 50 1.82 3.07 2.48
C LEU A 50 2.02 1.56 2.65
N GLU A 51 3.23 1.10 2.97
CA GLU A 51 3.52 -0.30 3.28
C GLU A 51 2.69 -0.79 4.47
N ARG A 52 2.68 -0.03 5.58
CA ARG A 52 1.86 -0.36 6.76
C ARG A 52 0.37 -0.36 6.45
N VAL A 53 -0.11 0.59 5.64
CA VAL A 53 -1.52 0.64 5.23
C VAL A 53 -1.87 -0.60 4.39
N LEU A 54 -1.02 -0.98 3.44
CA LEU A 54 -1.22 -2.18 2.63
C LEU A 54 -1.20 -3.45 3.47
N GLU A 55 -0.27 -3.58 4.42
CA GLU A 55 -0.24 -4.69 5.37
C GLU A 55 -1.56 -4.78 6.14
N GLU A 56 -1.99 -3.69 6.78
CA GLU A 56 -3.24 -3.68 7.55
C GLU A 56 -4.46 -4.00 6.67
N LEU A 57 -4.50 -3.52 5.43
CA LEU A 57 -5.60 -3.85 4.49
C LEU A 57 -5.58 -5.33 4.10
N LEU A 58 -4.42 -5.89 3.76
CA LEU A 58 -4.28 -7.31 3.40
C LEU A 58 -4.53 -8.24 4.59
N TYR A 59 -4.16 -7.84 5.81
CA TYR A 59 -4.45 -8.58 7.03
C TYR A 59 -5.90 -8.41 7.51
N ALA A 60 -6.54 -7.27 7.22
CA ALA A 60 -7.93 -7.00 7.54
C ALA A 60 -8.92 -7.66 6.58
N GLN A 61 -8.46 -8.23 5.46
CA GLN A 61 -9.26 -9.18 4.71
C GLN A 61 -9.62 -10.33 5.65
N PRO A 62 -10.91 -10.58 5.95
CA PRO A 62 -11.27 -11.84 6.56
C PRO A 62 -10.75 -12.93 5.62
N LYS A 63 -10.21 -14.01 6.19
CA LYS A 63 -10.10 -15.29 5.50
C LYS A 63 -11.47 -15.58 4.88
N ASN A 64 -11.71 -15.15 3.65
CA ASN A 64 -12.86 -15.58 2.86
C ASN A 64 -12.56 -17.02 2.50
N ASP A 65 -13.02 -17.88 3.41
CA ASP A 65 -13.28 -19.31 3.36
C ASP A 65 -12.28 -20.24 2.66
N PRO A 66 -11.96 -21.40 3.27
CA PRO A 66 -11.24 -22.45 2.57
C PRO A 66 -12.09 -22.91 1.37
N MET A 67 -11.63 -22.59 0.16
CA MET A 67 -12.15 -23.22 -1.05
C MET A 67 -11.65 -24.67 -1.03
N ILE A 68 -12.44 -25.57 -0.44
CA ILE A 68 -12.28 -27.02 -0.52
C ILE A 68 -13.08 -27.48 -1.74
N PRO A 69 -12.47 -28.08 -2.77
CA PRO A 69 -13.10 -29.17 -3.52
C PRO A 69 -13.04 -30.48 -2.72
#